data_AF-A0A0R0CBS8-F1
#
_entry.id   AF-A0A0R0CBS8-F1
#
_cell.length_a   1.000
_cell.length_b   1.000
_cell.length_c   1.000
_cell.angle_alpha   90.00
_cell.angle_beta   90.00
_cell.angle_gamma   90.00
#
_symmetry.space_group_name_H-M   'P 1'
#
loop_
_entity.id
_entity.type
_entity.pdbx_description
1 polymer ?
#
loop_
_entity_poly.entity_id
_entity_poly.type
_entity_poly.pdbx_seq_one_letter_code
_entity_poly.pdbx_strand_id
1 'polypeptide(L)'
;MKGSKAFVLLFGALLCASGTVSGSNANAPVAQSGEVDFHTPLLQRARELAATGKPLELFVASRLALPTELSAAARGSAAPSQSEAWMEQAIRVGSDQPVIARAAVSRCIEGGRCDIPVAIQTLRTREADDVVAQLLLWRMAVAQGDAQEAARAWTRATQANRFVDEYAEGLGLLDRMTQGMQLPADAAEPAIDPDTPRQIMVYALAASWIPVLTPFHRECPATEGGERKEGCLHLAAMMADSSSALFSSFGISKLGGYAEDETARKRWQERKRQLYWTIERAMALQEEGSNGLPADSQDYMRWISESGELPAMRRLLAVHGVAALPPDDWQPSVMGWK
;
A
#
# COMPACT_ATOMS: atom_id res chain seq x y z
N MET A 1 6.96 24.61 21.47
CA MET A 1 7.58 23.28 21.34
C MET A 1 6.84 22.29 22.25
N LYS A 2 5.74 21.72 21.75
CA LYS A 2 4.97 20.63 22.35
C LYS A 2 4.29 19.90 21.17
N GLY A 3 4.44 18.58 21.13
CA GLY A 3 3.50 17.65 20.47
C GLY A 3 3.59 17.49 18.97
N SER A 4 4.52 16.67 18.48
CA SER A 4 4.36 15.96 17.20
C SER A 4 4.36 14.46 17.52
N LYS A 5 3.17 13.91 17.78
CA LYS A 5 2.94 12.46 17.99
C LYS A 5 2.10 11.85 16.85
N ALA A 6 1.35 12.64 16.10
CA ALA A 6 0.55 12.17 14.95
C ALA A 6 1.42 11.77 13.75
N PHE A 7 2.61 12.37 13.60
CA PHE A 7 3.55 12.13 12.49
C PHE A 7 4.09 10.70 12.41
N VAL A 8 3.94 9.90 13.48
CA VAL A 8 4.45 8.51 13.53
C VAL A 8 3.43 7.51 12.95
N LEU A 9 2.16 7.86 12.76
CA LEU A 9 1.13 6.86 12.45
C LEU A 9 1.03 6.46 10.96
N LEU A 10 1.37 7.34 10.01
CA LEU A 10 1.34 6.97 8.59
C LEU A 10 2.65 6.33 8.07
N PHE A 11 3.80 6.57 8.71
CA PHE A 11 5.08 5.95 8.35
C PHE A 11 5.56 4.87 9.34
N GLY A 12 5.05 4.86 10.58
CA GLY A 12 5.41 3.86 11.59
C GLY A 12 4.79 2.48 11.36
N ALA A 13 3.73 2.38 10.55
CA ALA A 13 3.08 1.10 10.23
C ALA A 13 4.00 0.12 9.46
N LEU A 14 5.07 0.61 8.83
CA LEU A 14 6.11 -0.24 8.22
C LEU A 14 7.29 -0.60 9.16
N LEU A 15 7.38 -0.02 10.35
CA LEU A 15 8.53 -0.18 11.26
C LEU A 15 8.22 -0.88 12.60
N CYS A 16 6.96 -1.19 12.89
CA CYS A 16 6.60 -1.92 14.12
C CYS A 16 6.82 -3.45 14.06
N ALA A 17 7.47 -3.98 13.01
CA ALA A 17 7.85 -5.40 12.93
C ALA A 17 9.24 -5.73 13.52
N SER A 18 9.96 -4.76 14.09
CA SER A 18 11.31 -4.96 14.65
C SER A 18 11.46 -4.37 16.06
N GLY A 19 10.70 -4.89 17.02
CA GLY A 19 10.85 -4.54 18.43
C GLY A 19 11.99 -5.32 19.11
N THR A 20 13.20 -4.77 19.13
CA THR A 20 14.17 -5.06 20.20
C THR A 20 14.62 -3.74 20.83
N VAL A 21 13.92 -3.31 21.87
CA VAL A 21 14.43 -2.30 22.81
C VAL A 21 14.97 -3.07 24.01
N SER A 22 16.29 -3.22 24.05
CA SER A 22 17.01 -3.67 25.24
C SER A 22 17.54 -2.42 25.97
N GLY A 23 17.14 -2.22 27.23
CA GLY A 23 17.60 -1.07 28.02
C GLY A 23 16.74 -0.78 29.24
N SER A 24 17.00 -1.51 30.32
CA SER A 24 16.43 -1.43 31.67
C SER A 24 16.30 -0.01 32.25
N ASN A 25 15.13 0.30 32.81
CA ASN A 25 15.04 0.88 34.16
C ASN A 25 13.76 0.38 34.85
N ALA A 26 13.98 -0.38 35.92
CA ALA A 26 12.96 -0.95 36.78
C ALA A 26 12.33 0.11 37.71
N ASN A 27 11.07 -0.12 38.07
CA ASN A 27 10.26 0.59 39.07
C ASN A 27 9.57 1.89 38.62
N ALA A 28 8.58 1.74 37.74
CA ALA A 28 7.35 2.53 37.82
C ALA A 28 6.17 1.57 37.68
N PRO A 29 5.09 1.70 38.48
CA PRO A 29 3.86 0.96 38.21
C PRO A 29 3.32 1.47 36.87
N VAL A 30 3.50 0.68 35.82
CA VAL A 30 2.84 0.90 34.54
C VAL A 30 1.36 0.74 34.82
N ALA A 31 0.66 1.88 34.92
CA ALA A 31 -0.79 1.88 34.80
C ALA A 31 -1.12 1.19 33.47
N GLN A 32 -1.79 0.04 33.55
CA GLN A 32 -2.37 -0.63 32.39
C GLN A 32 -3.42 0.33 31.82
N SER A 33 -3.02 1.19 30.90
CA SER A 33 -3.96 1.84 29.99
C SER A 33 -4.66 0.71 29.24
N GLY A 34 -5.98 0.60 29.40
CA GLY A 34 -6.77 -0.45 28.77
C GLY A 34 -6.47 -0.50 27.27
N GLU A 35 -5.85 -1.59 26.82
CA GLU A 35 -5.53 -1.79 25.42
C GLU A 35 -6.84 -1.92 24.65
N VAL A 36 -7.08 -0.99 23.73
CA VAL A 36 -8.26 -1.00 22.87
C VAL A 36 -8.18 -2.22 21.96
N ASP A 37 -9.13 -3.16 22.09
CA ASP A 37 -9.13 -4.41 21.33
C ASP A 37 -9.64 -4.23 19.89
N PHE A 38 -8.72 -3.92 18.98
CA PHE A 38 -8.98 -3.89 17.53
C PHE A 38 -9.03 -5.28 16.89
N HIS A 39 -8.53 -6.32 17.56
CA HIS A 39 -8.32 -7.64 16.97
C HIS A 39 -9.61 -8.46 16.87
N THR A 40 -10.46 -8.39 17.90
CA THR A 40 -11.75 -9.09 17.93
C THR A 40 -12.70 -8.68 16.80
N PRO A 41 -13.03 -7.39 16.59
CA PRO A 41 -13.94 -6.99 15.52
C PRO A 41 -13.40 -7.31 14.12
N LEU A 42 -12.08 -7.22 13.91
CA LEU A 42 -11.45 -7.61 12.63
C LEU A 42 -11.61 -9.10 12.35
N LEU A 43 -11.33 -9.95 13.34
CA LEU A 43 -11.47 -11.40 13.18
C LEU A 43 -12.93 -11.82 13.00
N GLN A 44 -13.87 -11.15 13.70
CA GLN A 44 -15.31 -11.34 13.51
C GLN A 44 -15.70 -11.04 12.07
N ARG A 45 -15.30 -9.87 11.54
CA ARG A 45 -15.60 -9.49 10.16
C ARG A 45 -14.96 -10.43 9.14
N ALA A 46 -13.73 -10.88 9.41
CA ALA A 46 -13.05 -11.85 8.57
C ALA A 46 -13.83 -13.18 8.48
N ARG A 47 -14.36 -13.68 9.60
CA ARG A 47 -15.18 -14.90 9.62
C ARG A 47 -16.49 -14.74 8.86
N GLU A 48 -17.15 -13.59 8.97
CA GLU A 48 -18.38 -13.28 8.21
C GLU A 48 -18.13 -13.32 6.70
N LEU A 49 -17.05 -12.67 6.24
CA LEU A 49 -16.65 -12.67 4.84
C LEU A 49 -16.25 -14.07 4.36
N ALA A 50 -15.47 -14.81 5.16
CA ALA A 50 -15.08 -16.17 4.81
C ALA A 50 -16.26 -17.15 4.70
N ALA A 51 -17.30 -16.95 5.51
CA ALA A 51 -18.49 -17.81 5.53
C ALA A 51 -19.30 -17.76 4.23
N THR A 52 -19.15 -16.73 3.39
CA THR A 52 -19.85 -16.65 2.10
C THR A 52 -19.24 -17.57 1.05
N GLY A 53 -17.99 -18.00 1.23
CA GLY A 53 -17.25 -18.84 0.29
C GLY A 53 -16.88 -18.15 -1.03
N LYS A 54 -17.19 -16.86 -1.20
CA LYS A 54 -16.86 -16.13 -2.43
C LYS A 54 -15.35 -15.82 -2.47
N PRO A 55 -14.68 -15.92 -3.63
CA PRO A 55 -13.22 -15.83 -3.67
C PRO A 55 -12.64 -14.51 -3.17
N LEU A 56 -13.20 -13.36 -3.55
CA LEU A 56 -12.71 -12.06 -3.06
C LEU A 56 -12.95 -11.85 -1.56
N GLU A 57 -14.08 -12.34 -1.05
CA GLU A 57 -14.41 -12.22 0.36
C GLU A 57 -13.50 -13.12 1.21
N LEU A 58 -13.16 -14.33 0.74
CA LEU A 58 -12.11 -15.17 1.31
C LEU A 58 -10.73 -14.52 1.27
N PHE A 59 -10.39 -13.89 0.14
CA PHE A 59 -9.13 -13.15 0.00
C PHE A 59 -9.04 -12.01 1.02
N VAL A 60 -10.06 -11.17 1.13
CA VAL A 60 -10.06 -10.09 2.12
C VAL A 60 -10.13 -10.61 3.56
N ALA A 61 -10.91 -11.66 3.83
CA ALA A 61 -10.93 -12.32 5.13
C ALA A 61 -9.53 -12.76 5.58
N SER A 62 -8.73 -13.33 4.67
CA SER A 62 -7.35 -13.70 4.98
C SER A 62 -6.52 -12.52 5.45
N ARG A 63 -6.70 -11.35 4.81
CA ARG A 63 -5.95 -10.13 5.13
C ARG A 63 -6.41 -9.49 6.44
N LEU A 64 -7.70 -9.55 6.75
CA LEU A 64 -8.25 -9.05 8.02
C LEU A 64 -7.84 -9.90 9.23
N ALA A 65 -7.69 -11.22 9.08
CA ALA A 65 -7.27 -12.10 10.19
C ALA A 65 -5.76 -12.05 10.49
N LEU A 66 -4.93 -11.75 9.48
CA LEU A 66 -3.47 -11.83 9.60
C LEU A 66 -2.88 -11.01 10.78
N PRO A 67 -3.27 -9.74 11.03
CA PRO A 67 -2.72 -8.99 12.17
C PRO A 67 -2.97 -9.66 13.51
N THR A 68 -4.18 -10.20 13.71
CA THR A 68 -4.55 -10.90 14.95
C THR A 68 -3.71 -12.16 15.16
N GLU A 69 -3.43 -12.89 14.07
CA GLU A 69 -2.60 -14.09 14.12
C GLU A 69 -1.12 -13.76 14.36
N LEU A 70 -0.59 -12.71 13.73
CA LEU A 70 0.78 -12.23 13.98
C LEU A 70 0.96 -11.77 15.43
N SER A 71 0.00 -11.00 15.96
CA SER A 71 0.00 -10.60 17.38
C SER A 71 -0.09 -11.81 18.33
N ALA A 72 -0.88 -12.84 17.98
CA ALA A 72 -0.97 -14.06 18.76
C ALA A 72 0.32 -14.89 18.71
N ALA A 73 0.94 -15.03 17.53
CA ALA A 73 2.21 -15.73 17.34
C ALA A 73 3.36 -15.04 18.10
N ALA A 74 3.42 -13.71 18.07
CA ALA A 74 4.38 -12.92 18.85
C ALA A 74 4.24 -13.15 20.37
N ARG A 75 3.04 -13.54 20.83
CA ARG A 75 2.76 -13.93 22.23
C ARG A 75 2.91 -15.44 22.49
N GLY A 76 3.45 -16.20 21.55
CA GLY A 76 3.72 -17.64 21.70
C GLY A 76 2.49 -18.55 21.54
N SER A 77 1.38 -18.05 20.98
CA SER A 77 0.21 -18.87 20.68
C SER A 77 0.44 -19.72 19.42
N ALA A 78 0.04 -21.00 19.47
CA ALA A 78 0.20 -21.98 18.39
C ALA A 78 -1.12 -22.23 17.61
N ALA A 79 -2.07 -21.30 17.65
CA ALA A 79 -3.35 -21.48 16.95
C ALA A 79 -3.15 -21.63 15.42
N PRO A 80 -3.94 -22.50 14.74
CA PRO A 80 -3.89 -22.61 13.28
C PRO A 80 -4.20 -21.28 12.60
N SER A 81 -3.44 -20.96 11.56
CA SER A 81 -3.64 -19.76 10.76
C SER A 81 -4.91 -19.90 9.90
N GLN A 82 -5.99 -19.23 10.30
CA GLN A 82 -7.20 -19.05 9.50
C GLN A 82 -6.91 -18.19 8.27
N SER A 83 -6.03 -17.19 8.41
CA SER A 83 -5.64 -16.33 7.28
C SER A 83 -5.07 -17.16 6.12
N GLU A 84 -4.15 -18.07 6.41
CA GLU A 84 -3.55 -18.93 5.39
C GLU A 84 -4.58 -19.87 4.75
N ALA A 85 -5.45 -20.49 5.56
CA ALA A 85 -6.48 -21.40 5.06
C ALA A 85 -7.48 -20.69 4.13
N TRP A 86 -7.90 -19.47 4.46
CA TRP A 86 -8.80 -18.68 3.61
C TRP A 86 -8.10 -18.16 2.36
N MET A 87 -6.82 -17.76 2.45
CA MET A 87 -6.02 -17.40 1.27
C MET A 87 -5.90 -18.59 0.30
N GLU A 88 -5.61 -19.78 0.79
CA GLU A 88 -5.56 -20.99 -0.05
C GLU A 88 -6.89 -21.29 -0.71
N GLN A 89 -7.99 -21.16 0.03
CA GLN A 89 -9.31 -21.37 -0.55
C GLN A 89 -9.61 -20.31 -1.62
N ALA A 90 -9.30 -19.04 -1.38
CA ALA A 90 -9.46 -17.97 -2.37
C ALA A 90 -8.68 -18.28 -3.66
N ILE A 91 -7.43 -18.73 -3.54
CA ILE A 91 -6.60 -19.14 -4.68
C ILE A 91 -7.23 -20.32 -5.41
N ARG A 92 -7.68 -21.36 -4.70
CA ARG A 92 -8.32 -22.54 -5.29
C ARG A 92 -9.57 -22.19 -6.11
N VAL A 93 -10.41 -21.27 -5.62
CA VAL A 93 -11.72 -21.00 -6.24
C VAL A 93 -11.81 -19.71 -7.06
N GLY A 94 -10.78 -18.86 -7.06
CA GLY A 94 -10.85 -17.55 -7.72
C GLY A 94 -9.56 -17.05 -8.35
N SER A 95 -8.61 -17.93 -8.69
CA SER A 95 -7.40 -17.55 -9.43
C SER A 95 -7.67 -17.00 -10.84
N ASP A 96 -8.92 -17.00 -11.32
CA ASP A 96 -9.33 -16.30 -12.54
C ASP A 96 -9.49 -14.78 -12.33
N GLN A 97 -9.48 -14.32 -11.08
CA GLN A 97 -9.56 -12.90 -10.72
C GLN A 97 -8.14 -12.33 -10.55
N PRO A 98 -7.81 -11.21 -11.22
CA PRO A 98 -6.44 -10.67 -11.23
C PRO A 98 -5.78 -10.47 -9.86
N VAL A 99 -6.49 -9.88 -8.89
CA VAL A 99 -5.95 -9.63 -7.54
C VAL A 99 -5.57 -10.93 -6.81
N ILE A 100 -6.39 -11.98 -6.96
CA ILE A 100 -6.11 -13.30 -6.37
C ILE A 100 -4.97 -13.99 -7.13
N ALA A 101 -4.93 -13.85 -8.46
CA ALA A 101 -3.85 -14.39 -9.28
C ALA A 101 -2.49 -13.79 -8.93
N ARG A 102 -2.42 -12.46 -8.74
CA ARG A 102 -1.20 -11.78 -8.27
C ARG A 102 -0.77 -12.29 -6.89
N ALA A 103 -1.71 -12.44 -5.95
CA ALA A 103 -1.43 -12.99 -4.63
C ALA A 103 -0.91 -14.44 -4.68
N ALA A 104 -1.50 -15.27 -5.54
CA ALA A 104 -1.08 -16.65 -5.74
C ALA A 104 0.37 -16.74 -6.25
N VAL A 105 0.72 -15.94 -7.27
CA VAL A 105 2.09 -15.88 -7.82
C VAL A 105 3.09 -15.34 -6.80
N SER A 106 2.76 -14.26 -6.08
CA SER A 106 3.61 -13.74 -5.00
C SER A 106 3.90 -14.80 -3.93
N ARG A 107 2.88 -15.55 -3.51
CA ARG A 107 3.02 -16.64 -2.54
C ARG A 107 3.86 -17.81 -3.05
N CYS A 108 3.75 -18.16 -4.34
CA CYS A 108 4.64 -19.14 -4.97
C CYS A 108 6.11 -18.68 -4.92
N ILE A 109 6.38 -17.41 -5.24
CA ILE A 109 7.74 -16.85 -5.20
C ILE A 109 8.33 -16.86 -3.79
N GLU A 110 7.54 -16.52 -2.78
CA GLU A 110 8.02 -16.39 -1.38
C GLU A 110 8.10 -17.71 -0.63
N GLY A 111 7.13 -18.62 -0.86
CA GLY A 111 6.96 -19.84 -0.07
C GLY A 111 7.03 -21.15 -0.86
N GLY A 112 7.29 -21.11 -2.16
CA GLY A 112 7.45 -22.30 -3.02
C GLY A 112 6.16 -23.06 -3.35
N ARG A 113 4.98 -22.55 -2.96
CA ARG A 113 3.67 -23.19 -3.23
C ARG A 113 3.17 -22.81 -4.62
N CYS A 114 3.67 -23.51 -5.64
CA CYS A 114 3.57 -23.09 -7.05
C CYS A 114 2.56 -23.85 -7.91
N ASP A 115 1.64 -24.63 -7.33
CA ASP A 115 0.53 -25.24 -8.08
C ASP A 115 -0.58 -24.21 -8.35
N ILE A 116 -0.30 -23.30 -9.28
CA ILE A 116 -1.13 -22.12 -9.58
C ILE A 116 -1.32 -21.88 -11.10
N PRO A 117 -1.59 -22.90 -11.93
CA PRO A 117 -1.64 -22.74 -13.39
C PRO A 117 -2.71 -21.73 -13.84
N VAL A 118 -3.86 -21.68 -13.15
CA VAL A 118 -4.93 -20.71 -13.44
C VAL A 118 -4.46 -19.28 -13.18
N ALA A 119 -3.77 -19.02 -12.07
CA ALA A 119 -3.27 -17.68 -11.74
C ALA A 119 -2.26 -17.18 -12.78
N ILE A 120 -1.32 -18.04 -13.18
CA ILE A 120 -0.33 -17.72 -14.23
C ILE A 120 -1.04 -17.38 -15.54
N GLN A 121 -2.04 -18.18 -15.93
CA GLN A 121 -2.81 -17.93 -17.14
C GLN A 121 -3.60 -16.62 -17.07
N THR A 122 -4.22 -16.31 -15.93
CA THR A 122 -4.91 -15.04 -15.68
C THR A 122 -3.98 -13.86 -15.88
N LEU A 123 -2.79 -13.87 -15.26
CA LEU A 123 -1.82 -12.78 -15.42
C LEU A 123 -1.31 -12.66 -16.86
N ARG A 124 -1.15 -13.78 -17.59
CA ARG A 124 -0.72 -13.77 -19.00
C ARG A 124 -1.77 -13.26 -19.96
N THR A 125 -3.06 -13.32 -19.61
CA THR A 125 -4.16 -13.02 -20.55
C THR A 125 -4.97 -11.81 -20.17
N ARG A 126 -5.46 -11.73 -18.93
CA ARG A 126 -6.30 -10.62 -18.45
C ARG A 126 -5.47 -9.40 -18.01
N GLU A 127 -4.21 -9.63 -17.65
CA GLU A 127 -3.27 -8.60 -17.19
C GLU A 127 -1.99 -8.58 -18.07
N ALA A 128 -2.13 -8.92 -19.35
CA ALA A 128 -1.01 -9.01 -20.27
C ALA A 128 -0.31 -7.66 -20.49
N ASP A 129 -1.06 -6.57 -20.32
CA ASP A 129 -0.67 -5.18 -20.50
C ASP A 129 -0.28 -4.48 -19.19
N ASP A 130 -0.34 -5.19 -18.05
CA ASP A 130 -0.04 -4.65 -16.72
C ASP A 130 1.39 -4.92 -16.29
N VAL A 131 2.09 -3.85 -15.93
CA VAL A 131 3.46 -3.86 -15.44
C VAL A 131 3.62 -4.79 -14.24
N VAL A 132 2.73 -4.71 -13.25
CA VAL A 132 2.86 -5.47 -11.99
C VAL A 132 2.74 -6.97 -12.25
N ALA A 133 1.75 -7.39 -13.02
CA ALA A 133 1.55 -8.77 -13.43
C ALA A 133 2.76 -9.32 -14.19
N GLN A 134 3.30 -8.56 -15.16
CA GLN A 134 4.47 -9.01 -15.92
C GLN A 134 5.75 -9.07 -15.07
N LEU A 135 5.93 -8.15 -14.11
CA LEU A 135 7.04 -8.21 -13.16
C LEU A 135 6.92 -9.42 -12.21
N LEU A 136 5.71 -9.79 -11.78
CA LEU A 136 5.49 -11.01 -11.00
C LEU A 136 5.83 -12.27 -11.79
N LEU A 137 5.39 -12.36 -13.06
CA LEU A 137 5.75 -13.47 -13.95
C LEU A 137 7.26 -13.54 -14.20
N TRP A 138 7.93 -12.39 -14.36
CA TRP A 138 9.38 -12.31 -14.46
C TRP A 138 10.06 -12.85 -13.20
N ARG A 139 9.65 -12.41 -12.00
CA ARG A 139 10.20 -12.91 -10.73
C ARG A 139 10.01 -14.41 -10.55
N MET A 140 8.84 -14.93 -10.93
CA MET A 140 8.56 -16.36 -10.85
C MET A 140 9.49 -17.15 -11.79
N ALA A 141 9.67 -16.69 -13.03
CA ALA A 141 10.60 -17.32 -13.97
C ALA A 141 12.05 -17.31 -13.45
N VAL A 142 12.49 -16.20 -12.85
CA VAL A 142 13.79 -16.11 -12.18
C VAL A 142 13.90 -17.12 -11.03
N ALA A 143 12.88 -17.21 -10.16
CA ALA A 143 12.87 -18.15 -9.04
C ALA A 143 12.89 -19.63 -9.50
N GLN A 144 12.37 -19.92 -10.69
CA GLN A 144 12.37 -21.26 -11.30
C GLN A 144 13.64 -21.55 -12.12
N GLY A 145 14.53 -20.57 -12.32
CA GLY A 145 15.70 -20.70 -13.19
C GLY A 145 15.38 -20.71 -14.70
N ASP A 146 14.17 -20.30 -15.10
CA ASP A 146 13.76 -20.19 -16.51
C ASP A 146 14.21 -18.83 -17.08
N ALA A 147 15.47 -18.78 -17.53
CA ALA A 147 16.07 -17.58 -18.08
C ALA A 147 15.35 -17.07 -19.35
N GLN A 148 14.80 -17.97 -20.17
CA GLN A 148 14.11 -17.58 -21.40
C GLN A 148 12.77 -16.91 -21.08
N GLU A 149 11.97 -17.49 -20.17
CA GLU A 149 10.72 -16.87 -19.76
C GLU A 149 10.95 -15.60 -18.96
N ALA A 150 12.01 -15.53 -18.15
CA ALA A 150 12.40 -14.29 -17.48
C ALA A 150 12.68 -13.19 -18.51
N ALA A 151 13.52 -13.43 -19.52
CA ALA A 151 13.79 -12.42 -20.56
C ALA A 151 12.49 -11.96 -21.26
N ARG A 152 11.61 -12.89 -21.64
CA ARG A 152 10.32 -12.56 -22.27
C ARG A 152 9.41 -11.74 -21.35
N ALA A 153 9.28 -12.15 -20.08
CA ALA A 153 8.45 -11.46 -19.11
C ALA A 153 8.97 -10.05 -18.80
N TRP A 154 10.30 -9.87 -18.76
CA TRP A 154 10.92 -8.56 -18.63
C TRP A 154 10.55 -7.65 -19.81
N THR A 155 10.74 -8.13 -21.05
CA THR A 155 10.35 -7.35 -22.25
C THR A 155 8.87 -6.96 -22.21
N ARG A 156 7.98 -7.88 -21.81
CA ARG A 156 6.55 -7.57 -21.64
C ARG A 156 6.33 -6.50 -20.57
N ALA A 157 6.99 -6.59 -19.42
CA ALA A 157 6.87 -5.59 -18.36
C ALA A 157 7.33 -4.20 -18.82
N THR A 158 8.42 -4.11 -19.58
CA THR A 158 8.94 -2.83 -20.09
C THR A 158 8.15 -2.24 -21.26
N GLN A 159 7.27 -3.04 -21.88
CA GLN A 159 6.38 -2.63 -22.97
C GLN A 159 4.92 -2.47 -22.53
N ALA A 160 4.59 -2.89 -21.31
CA ALA A 160 3.28 -2.76 -20.70
C ALA A 160 2.88 -1.28 -20.61
N ASN A 161 1.60 -0.98 -20.83
CA ASN A 161 1.07 0.38 -20.86
C ASN A 161 0.06 0.64 -19.73
N ARG A 162 -0.17 -0.34 -18.86
CA ARG A 162 -0.99 -0.22 -17.65
C ARG A 162 -0.17 -0.53 -16.39
N PHE A 163 -0.49 0.20 -15.32
CA PHE A 163 0.06 -0.02 -13.99
C PHE A 163 -1.09 -0.15 -13.00
N VAL A 164 -1.29 -1.35 -12.47
CA VAL A 164 -2.20 -1.57 -11.34
C VAL A 164 -1.52 -1.10 -10.07
N ASP A 165 -2.08 -0.04 -9.50
CA ASP A 165 -1.74 0.39 -8.14
C ASP A 165 -2.37 -0.57 -7.12
N GLU A 166 -1.63 -1.62 -6.74
CA GLU A 166 -2.10 -2.64 -5.79
C GLU A 166 -2.48 -2.06 -4.42
N TYR A 167 -1.89 -0.93 -4.04
CA TYR A 167 -2.25 -0.23 -2.82
C TYR A 167 -3.63 0.41 -2.95
N ALA A 168 -3.89 1.15 -4.04
CA ALA A 168 -5.21 1.74 -4.29
C ALA A 168 -6.30 0.67 -4.50
N GLU A 169 -5.98 -0.43 -5.21
CA GLU A 169 -6.89 -1.57 -5.34
C GLU A 169 -7.22 -2.19 -3.98
N GLY A 170 -6.20 -2.33 -3.12
CA GLY A 170 -6.37 -2.84 -1.77
C GLY A 170 -7.20 -1.95 -0.87
N LEU A 171 -6.98 -0.62 -0.92
CA LEU A 171 -7.82 0.35 -0.23
C LEU A 171 -9.29 0.20 -0.64
N GLY A 172 -9.58 0.15 -1.95
CA GLY A 172 -10.95 0.04 -2.46
C GLY A 172 -11.64 -1.30 -2.14
N LEU A 173 -10.88 -2.39 -2.01
CA LEU A 173 -11.42 -3.70 -1.59
C LEU A 173 -11.69 -3.73 -0.09
N LEU A 174 -10.71 -3.31 0.73
CA LEU A 174 -10.82 -3.30 2.18
C LEU A 174 -11.89 -2.32 2.67
N ASP A 175 -11.97 -1.12 2.10
CA ASP A 175 -13.00 -0.15 2.44
C ASP A 175 -14.39 -0.75 2.25
N ARG A 176 -14.69 -1.20 1.03
CA ARG A 176 -15.97 -1.81 0.66
C ARG A 176 -16.36 -2.99 1.54
N MET A 177 -15.41 -3.89 1.82
CA MET A 177 -15.70 -5.11 2.57
C MET A 177 -15.75 -4.91 4.09
N THR A 178 -15.31 -3.75 4.59
CA THR A 178 -15.37 -3.39 6.01
C THR A 178 -16.42 -2.32 6.30
N GLN A 179 -17.19 -1.86 5.31
CA GLN A 179 -18.28 -0.90 5.51
C GLN A 179 -19.24 -1.37 6.62
N GLY A 180 -19.58 -0.43 7.52
CA GLY A 180 -20.45 -0.69 8.68
C GLY A 180 -19.76 -1.39 9.85
N MET A 181 -18.49 -1.80 9.73
CA MET A 181 -17.72 -2.32 10.86
C MET A 181 -17.35 -1.18 11.80
N GLN A 182 -17.70 -1.34 13.07
CA GLN A 182 -17.28 -0.41 14.12
C GLN A 182 -16.02 -0.93 14.78
N LEU A 183 -14.96 -0.12 14.74
CA LEU A 183 -13.75 -0.33 15.52
C LEU A 183 -13.80 0.56 16.76
N PRO A 184 -13.34 0.06 17.91
CA PRO A 184 -13.32 0.86 19.13
C PRO A 184 -12.40 2.07 18.97
N ALA A 185 -12.84 3.24 19.44
CA ALA A 185 -12.03 4.45 19.53
C ALA A 185 -11.55 4.64 20.97
N ASP A 186 -10.41 5.31 21.16
CA ASP A 186 -9.98 5.70 22.50
C ASP A 186 -10.93 6.78 23.05
N ALA A 187 -11.57 6.49 24.18
CA ALA A 187 -12.51 7.40 24.83
C ALA A 187 -11.86 8.72 25.32
N ALA A 188 -10.52 8.76 25.39
CA ALA A 188 -9.76 9.96 25.73
C ALA A 188 -9.50 10.90 24.53
N GLU A 189 -9.77 10.47 23.29
CA GLU A 189 -9.67 11.33 22.12
C GLU A 189 -10.96 12.15 21.93
N PRO A 190 -10.86 13.44 21.53
CA PRO A 190 -12.03 14.27 21.22
C PRO A 190 -12.89 13.60 20.14
N ALA A 191 -14.13 14.06 19.97
CA ALA A 191 -15.12 13.46 19.05
C ALA A 191 -14.59 13.30 17.61
N ILE A 192 -13.88 12.20 17.36
CA ILE A 192 -13.44 11.72 16.07
C ILE A 192 -14.67 11.07 15.41
N ASP A 193 -14.77 11.20 14.09
CA ASP A 193 -15.75 10.46 13.31
C ASP A 193 -15.68 8.97 13.68
N PRO A 194 -16.80 8.32 14.07
CA PRO A 194 -16.81 6.90 14.44
C PRO A 194 -16.19 5.96 13.39
N ASP A 195 -16.09 6.40 12.12
CA ASP A 195 -15.50 5.63 11.03
C ASP A 195 -13.96 5.76 10.94
N THR A 196 -13.34 6.78 11.54
CA THR A 196 -11.89 7.04 11.42
C THR A 196 -11.02 5.85 11.84
N PRO A 197 -11.28 5.14 12.96
CA PRO A 197 -10.45 3.98 13.31
C PRO A 197 -10.49 2.87 12.24
N ARG A 198 -11.63 2.66 11.59
CA ARG A 198 -11.76 1.75 10.45
C ARG A 198 -10.95 2.26 9.26
N GLN A 199 -11.03 3.54 8.94
CA GLN A 199 -10.26 4.10 7.83
C GLN A 199 -8.75 3.93 8.04
N ILE A 200 -8.23 4.26 9.22
CA ILE A 200 -6.81 4.05 9.58
C ILE A 200 -6.40 2.58 9.37
N MET A 201 -7.24 1.65 9.81
CA MET A 201 -7.00 0.21 9.63
C MET A 201 -7.00 -0.21 8.15
N VAL A 202 -7.94 0.28 7.33
CA VAL A 202 -7.97 0.04 5.89
C VAL A 202 -6.66 0.48 5.23
N TYR A 203 -6.18 1.68 5.58
CA TYR A 203 -4.91 2.22 5.11
C TYR A 203 -3.71 1.36 5.49
N ALA A 204 -3.60 0.99 6.77
CA ALA A 204 -2.51 0.18 7.27
C ALA A 204 -2.48 -1.22 6.61
N LEU A 205 -3.64 -1.85 6.42
CA LEU A 205 -3.72 -3.16 5.78
C LEU A 205 -3.43 -3.11 4.29
N ALA A 206 -3.92 -2.10 3.57
CA ALA A 206 -3.62 -1.95 2.14
C ALA A 206 -2.13 -1.78 1.89
N ALA A 207 -1.39 -1.09 2.77
CA ALA A 207 0.06 -0.95 2.67
C ALA A 207 0.81 -2.29 2.72
N SER A 208 0.24 -3.33 3.35
CA SER A 208 0.82 -4.68 3.38
C SER A 208 0.67 -5.46 2.07
N TRP A 209 -0.05 -4.92 1.08
CA TRP A 209 -0.34 -5.59 -0.19
C TRP A 209 0.63 -5.21 -1.32
N ILE A 210 1.80 -4.65 -1.00
CA ILE A 210 2.70 -4.03 -2.00
C ILE A 210 3.95 -4.90 -2.25
N PRO A 211 3.90 -5.92 -3.13
CA PRO A 211 5.03 -6.79 -3.43
C PRO A 211 6.05 -6.20 -4.43
N VAL A 212 5.70 -5.15 -5.18
CA VAL A 212 6.46 -4.74 -6.38
C VAL A 212 7.64 -3.78 -6.12
N LEU A 213 7.61 -3.00 -5.03
CA LEU A 213 8.60 -1.94 -4.80
C LEU A 213 10.01 -2.46 -4.52
N THR A 214 10.16 -3.46 -3.64
CA THR A 214 11.47 -4.02 -3.30
C THR A 214 12.15 -4.70 -4.49
N PRO A 215 11.47 -5.57 -5.27
CA PRO A 215 12.02 -6.12 -6.50
C PRO A 215 12.40 -5.03 -7.49
N PHE A 216 11.56 -4.01 -7.71
CA PHE A 216 11.90 -2.92 -8.61
C PHE A 216 13.20 -2.23 -8.17
N HIS A 217 13.34 -1.91 -6.89
CA HIS A 217 14.53 -1.24 -6.37
C HIS A 217 15.82 -2.04 -6.65
N ARG A 218 15.77 -3.37 -6.48
CA ARG A 218 16.90 -4.27 -6.69
C ARG A 218 17.28 -4.39 -8.17
N GLU A 219 16.28 -4.43 -9.05
CA GLU A 219 16.44 -4.79 -10.46
C GLU A 219 16.62 -3.60 -11.40
N CYS A 220 16.40 -2.41 -10.86
CA CYS A 220 16.58 -1.13 -11.51
C CYS A 220 17.52 -0.23 -10.67
N PRO A 221 18.81 -0.54 -10.56
CA PRO A 221 19.77 0.39 -9.97
C PRO A 221 20.05 1.58 -10.89
N ALA A 222 20.50 2.71 -10.31
CA ALA A 222 20.84 3.93 -11.05
C ALA A 222 21.98 3.76 -12.07
N THR A 223 22.79 2.73 -11.86
CA THR A 223 24.01 2.41 -12.63
C THR A 223 23.75 1.57 -13.88
N GLU A 224 22.52 1.12 -14.12
CA GLU A 224 22.18 0.36 -15.34
C GLU A 224 22.37 1.20 -16.60
N GLY A 225 22.80 0.54 -17.67
CA GLY A 225 22.94 1.14 -19.01
C GLY A 225 22.09 0.43 -20.07
N GLY A 226 21.98 1.03 -21.25
CA GLY A 226 21.32 0.44 -22.43
C GLY A 226 19.82 0.16 -22.23
N GLU A 227 19.31 -0.88 -22.88
CA GLU A 227 17.88 -1.25 -22.91
C GLU A 227 17.30 -1.51 -21.50
N ARG A 228 18.12 -2.01 -20.56
CA ARG A 228 17.69 -2.24 -19.17
C ARG A 228 17.32 -0.93 -18.48
N LYS A 229 18.12 0.12 -18.70
CA LYS A 229 17.86 1.46 -18.17
C LYS A 229 16.56 2.04 -18.73
N GLU A 230 16.35 1.92 -20.05
CA GLU A 230 15.14 2.42 -20.70
C GLU A 230 13.88 1.73 -20.15
N GLY A 231 13.95 0.40 -19.96
CA GLY A 231 12.88 -0.34 -19.29
C GLY A 231 12.60 0.17 -17.88
N CYS A 232 13.63 0.38 -17.07
CA CYS A 232 13.49 0.92 -15.71
C CYS A 232 12.93 2.34 -15.68
N LEU A 233 13.30 3.19 -16.64
CA LEU A 233 12.75 4.54 -16.80
C LEU A 233 11.26 4.50 -17.14
N HIS A 234 10.85 3.63 -18.06
CA HIS A 234 9.45 3.44 -18.43
C HIS A 234 8.61 3.01 -17.22
N LEU A 235 9.06 1.97 -16.51
CA LEU A 235 8.42 1.46 -15.30
C LEU A 235 8.32 2.55 -14.20
N ALA A 236 9.37 3.34 -14.00
CA ALA A 236 9.35 4.44 -13.03
C ALA A 236 8.38 5.56 -13.43
N ALA A 237 8.26 5.87 -14.73
CA ALA A 237 7.28 6.83 -15.25
C ALA A 237 5.84 6.36 -15.00
N MET A 238 5.55 5.09 -15.24
CA MET A 238 4.26 4.48 -14.95
C MET A 238 3.88 4.60 -13.46
N MET A 239 4.83 4.37 -12.55
CA MET A 239 4.61 4.58 -11.12
C MET A 239 4.43 6.07 -10.77
N ALA A 240 5.20 6.97 -11.40
CA ALA A 240 5.12 8.41 -11.18
C ALA A 240 3.73 8.99 -11.50
N ASP A 241 3.04 8.39 -12.47
CA ASP A 241 1.68 8.76 -12.88
C ASP A 241 0.58 7.98 -12.14
N SER A 242 0.94 7.18 -11.14
CA SER A 242 -0.03 6.47 -10.31
C SER A 242 -0.96 7.41 -9.53
N SER A 243 -2.11 6.88 -9.13
CA SER A 243 -3.10 7.60 -8.34
C SER A 243 -2.79 7.63 -6.84
N SER A 244 -1.90 6.76 -6.32
CA SER A 244 -1.43 6.84 -4.93
C SER A 244 -0.22 7.75 -4.76
N ALA A 245 -0.17 8.41 -3.60
CA ALA A 245 0.98 9.21 -3.19
C ALA A 245 2.24 8.36 -3.08
N LEU A 246 2.11 7.09 -2.65
CA LEU A 246 3.21 6.17 -2.47
C LEU A 246 3.94 5.84 -3.78
N PHE A 247 3.23 5.31 -4.79
CA PHE A 247 3.85 4.96 -6.07
C PHE A 247 4.31 6.19 -6.84
N SER A 248 3.53 7.28 -6.82
CA SER A 248 3.91 8.52 -7.48
C SER A 248 5.21 9.09 -6.89
N SER A 249 5.34 9.12 -5.55
CA SER A 249 6.56 9.56 -4.86
C SER A 249 7.76 8.70 -5.24
N PHE A 250 7.57 7.39 -5.26
CA PHE A 250 8.63 6.45 -5.59
C PHE A 250 9.11 6.61 -7.05
N GLY A 251 8.18 6.67 -8.01
CA GLY A 251 8.49 6.85 -9.42
C GLY A 251 9.22 8.16 -9.69
N ILE A 252 8.74 9.28 -9.16
CA ILE A 252 9.39 10.59 -9.30
C ILE A 252 10.80 10.58 -8.69
N SER A 253 10.97 9.95 -7.51
CA SER A 253 12.28 9.85 -6.89
C SER A 253 13.27 9.08 -7.76
N LYS A 254 12.84 7.95 -8.35
CA LYS A 254 13.67 7.15 -9.25
C LYS A 254 14.03 7.92 -10.52
N LEU A 255 13.06 8.56 -11.16
CA LEU A 255 13.28 9.37 -12.35
C LEU A 255 14.21 10.56 -12.11
N GLY A 256 14.13 11.19 -10.93
CA GLY A 256 15.08 12.21 -10.50
C GLY A 256 16.51 11.67 -10.35
N GLY A 257 16.65 10.45 -9.82
CA GLY A 257 17.95 9.77 -9.70
C GLY A 257 18.57 9.33 -11.04
N TYR A 258 17.74 9.04 -12.05
CA TYR A 258 18.21 8.67 -13.39
C TYR A 258 18.50 9.88 -14.31
N ALA A 259 18.16 11.09 -13.89
CA ALA A 259 18.24 12.26 -14.74
C ALA A 259 19.70 12.60 -15.11
N GLU A 260 20.01 12.55 -16.41
CA GLU A 260 21.37 12.71 -16.93
C GLU A 260 21.79 14.19 -17.03
N ASP A 261 20.83 15.07 -17.32
CA ASP A 261 21.07 16.49 -17.53
C ASP A 261 20.31 17.39 -16.54
N GLU A 262 20.67 18.67 -16.53
CA GLU A 262 20.10 19.69 -15.64
C GLU A 262 18.60 19.93 -15.93
N THR A 263 18.18 19.83 -17.18
CA THR A 263 16.79 20.04 -17.60
C THR A 263 15.89 18.93 -17.06
N ALA A 264 16.31 17.68 -17.22
CA ALA A 264 15.64 16.51 -16.67
C ALA A 264 15.61 16.56 -15.13
N ARG A 265 16.70 16.97 -14.48
CA ARG A 265 16.76 17.14 -13.02
C ARG A 265 15.76 18.20 -12.55
N LYS A 266 15.73 19.38 -13.17
CA LYS A 266 14.77 20.44 -12.85
C LYS A 266 13.32 20.00 -13.06
N ARG A 267 13.02 19.30 -14.15
CA ARG A 267 11.67 18.76 -14.41
C ARG A 267 11.19 17.85 -13.27
N TRP A 268 12.03 16.90 -12.85
CA TRP A 268 11.64 15.96 -11.80
C TRP A 268 11.63 16.59 -10.41
N GLN A 269 12.48 17.58 -10.15
CA GLN A 269 12.41 18.41 -8.95
C GLN A 269 11.08 19.16 -8.88
N GLU A 270 10.64 19.78 -9.99
CA GLU A 270 9.37 20.49 -10.03
C GLU A 270 8.17 19.55 -9.86
N ARG A 271 8.19 18.38 -10.53
CA ARG A 271 7.17 17.35 -10.33
C ARG A 271 7.11 16.86 -8.88
N LYS A 272 8.27 16.70 -8.23
CA LYS A 272 8.37 16.39 -6.79
C LYS A 272 7.75 17.49 -5.93
N ARG A 273 8.05 18.76 -6.22
CA ARG A 273 7.46 19.89 -5.48
C ARG A 273 5.93 19.88 -5.56
N GLN A 274 5.38 19.71 -6.75
CA GLN A 274 3.92 19.66 -6.95
C GLN A 274 3.25 18.50 -6.20
N LEU A 275 3.88 17.31 -6.23
CA LEU A 275 3.38 16.15 -5.51
C LEU A 275 3.37 16.39 -3.99
N TYR A 276 4.50 16.82 -3.44
CA TYR A 276 4.61 17.02 -1.99
C TYR A 276 3.77 18.19 -1.50
N TRP A 277 3.59 19.24 -2.31
CA TRP A 277 2.63 20.31 -2.01
C TRP A 277 1.23 19.75 -1.83
N THR A 278 0.80 18.88 -2.75
CA THR A 278 -0.51 18.23 -2.69
C THR A 278 -0.66 17.42 -1.39
N ILE A 279 0.33 16.58 -1.09
CA ILE A 279 0.33 15.70 0.10
C ILE A 279 0.33 16.52 1.39
N GLU A 280 1.29 17.43 1.56
CA GLU A 280 1.46 18.18 2.80
C GLU A 280 0.25 19.09 3.09
N ARG A 281 -0.33 19.72 2.05
CA ARG A 281 -1.52 20.56 2.24
C ARG A 281 -2.77 19.75 2.51
N ALA A 282 -2.94 18.60 1.87
CA ALA A 282 -4.09 17.73 2.14
C ALA A 282 -4.02 17.19 3.57
N MET A 283 -2.84 16.73 4.02
CA MET A 283 -2.62 16.27 5.39
C MET A 283 -2.87 17.38 6.41
N ALA A 284 -2.37 18.60 6.17
CA ALA A 284 -2.62 19.73 7.06
C ALA A 284 -4.12 20.03 7.21
N LEU A 285 -4.90 19.98 6.11
CA LEU A 285 -6.36 20.16 6.18
C LEU A 285 -7.05 19.03 6.95
N GLN A 286 -6.56 17.79 6.84
CA GLN A 286 -7.09 16.67 7.62
C GLN A 286 -6.81 16.83 9.13
N GLU A 287 -5.61 17.29 9.48
CA GLU A 287 -5.24 17.56 10.88
C GLU A 287 -5.99 18.78 11.46
N GLU A 288 -6.21 19.82 10.66
CA GLU A 288 -7.02 20.99 11.04
C GLU A 288 -8.51 20.64 11.15
N GLY A 289 -9.01 19.73 10.30
CA GLY A 289 -10.37 19.20 10.31
C GLY A 289 -10.76 18.51 11.62
N SER A 290 -9.80 17.94 12.35
CA SER A 290 -10.00 17.45 13.73
C SER A 290 -10.44 18.54 14.73
N ASN A 291 -10.39 19.82 14.34
CA ASN A 291 -10.89 20.96 15.11
C ASN A 291 -12.20 21.56 14.53
N GLY A 292 -12.92 20.83 13.68
CA GLY A 292 -14.29 21.19 13.27
C GLY A 292 -14.44 21.82 11.88
N LEU A 293 -13.50 21.58 10.95
CA LEU A 293 -13.71 21.93 9.52
C LEU A 293 -14.09 20.68 8.71
N PRO A 294 -15.28 20.64 8.09
CA PRO A 294 -15.85 19.47 7.45
C PRO A 294 -15.47 19.42 5.97
N ALA A 295 -14.28 18.96 5.63
CA ALA A 295 -14.29 17.95 4.60
C ALA A 295 -14.83 16.71 5.31
N ASP A 296 -16.10 16.37 5.07
CA ASP A 296 -16.70 15.17 5.63
C ASP A 296 -15.76 14.01 5.31
N SER A 297 -15.23 13.35 6.35
CA SER A 297 -14.25 12.28 6.20
C SER A 297 -14.77 11.22 5.22
N GLN A 298 -16.10 11.05 5.19
CA GLN A 298 -16.83 10.17 4.29
C GLN A 298 -16.72 10.60 2.83
N ASP A 299 -16.81 11.89 2.53
CA ASP A 299 -16.64 12.42 1.17
C ASP A 299 -15.21 12.23 0.68
N TYR A 300 -14.22 12.49 1.54
CA TYR A 300 -12.82 12.29 1.19
C TYR A 300 -12.51 10.81 0.90
N MET A 301 -12.96 9.90 1.76
CA MET A 301 -12.80 8.45 1.55
C MET A 301 -13.51 7.96 0.30
N ARG A 302 -14.72 8.47 0.05
CA ARG A 302 -15.43 8.18 -1.19
C ARG A 302 -14.62 8.63 -2.41
N TRP A 303 -14.03 9.82 -2.40
CA TRP A 303 -13.18 10.28 -3.52
C TRP A 303 -11.94 9.40 -3.71
N ILE A 304 -11.33 8.91 -2.64
CA ILE A 304 -10.22 7.96 -2.72
C ILE A 304 -10.68 6.68 -3.42
N SER A 305 -11.85 6.15 -3.05
CA SER A 305 -12.39 4.95 -3.69
C SER A 305 -12.77 5.16 -5.16
N GLU A 306 -13.24 6.36 -5.52
CA GLU A 306 -13.69 6.71 -6.87
C GLU A 306 -12.54 7.03 -7.83
N SER A 307 -11.48 7.69 -7.32
CA SER A 307 -10.48 8.35 -8.17
C SER A 307 -9.03 8.14 -7.72
N GLY A 308 -8.80 7.49 -6.59
CA GLY A 308 -7.49 7.31 -5.99
C GLY A 308 -7.09 8.48 -5.07
N GLU A 309 -6.00 8.28 -4.34
CA GLU A 309 -5.57 9.15 -3.25
C GLU A 309 -5.17 10.56 -3.72
N LEU A 310 -4.34 10.68 -4.75
CA LEU A 310 -3.86 11.99 -5.24
C LEU A 310 -4.98 12.82 -5.89
N PRO A 311 -5.87 12.27 -6.74
CA PRO A 311 -7.03 13.02 -7.19
C PRO A 311 -7.96 13.45 -6.04
N ALA A 312 -8.17 12.61 -5.03
CA ALA A 312 -8.93 12.97 -3.84
C ALA A 312 -8.27 14.11 -3.04
N MET A 313 -6.95 14.06 -2.83
CA MET A 313 -6.19 15.14 -2.19
C MET A 313 -6.33 16.46 -2.97
N ARG A 314 -6.17 16.44 -4.29
CA ARG A 314 -6.34 17.65 -5.12
C ARG A 314 -7.76 18.20 -5.06
N ARG A 315 -8.77 17.31 -5.00
CA ARG A 315 -10.16 17.71 -4.83
C ARG A 315 -10.40 18.34 -3.47
N LEU A 316 -9.82 17.78 -2.40
CA LEU A 316 -9.85 18.35 -1.05
C LEU A 316 -9.25 19.77 -1.05
N LEU A 317 -8.07 19.96 -1.66
CA LEU A 317 -7.46 21.28 -1.77
C LEU A 317 -8.37 22.28 -2.51
N ALA A 318 -8.97 21.86 -3.62
CA ALA A 318 -9.86 22.72 -4.41
C ALA A 318 -11.11 23.15 -3.62
N VAL A 319 -11.74 22.22 -2.88
CA VAL A 319 -12.92 22.53 -2.03
C VAL A 319 -12.58 23.53 -0.94
N HIS A 320 -11.35 23.51 -0.42
CA HIS A 320 -10.87 24.42 0.62
C HIS A 320 -10.16 25.66 0.07
N GLY A 321 -10.20 25.91 -1.24
CA GLY A 321 -9.58 27.09 -1.86
C GLY A 321 -8.06 27.13 -1.75
N VAL A 322 -7.41 25.99 -1.51
CA VAL A 322 -5.94 25.88 -1.49
C VAL A 322 -5.43 25.81 -2.94
N ALA A 323 -4.39 26.58 -3.23
CA ALA A 323 -3.78 26.60 -4.57
C ALA A 323 -3.32 25.20 -5.00
N ALA A 324 -3.52 24.85 -6.27
CA ALA A 324 -3.15 23.55 -6.81
C ALA A 324 -1.64 23.36 -6.99
N LEU A 325 -0.88 24.46 -7.10
CA LEU A 325 0.56 24.46 -7.31
C LEU A 325 1.28 25.12 -6.12
N PRO A 326 2.50 24.67 -5.79
CA PRO A 326 3.31 25.32 -4.79
C PRO A 326 3.73 26.73 -5.23
N PRO A 327 3.89 27.68 -4.30
CA PRO A 327 4.60 28.93 -4.55
C PRO A 327 6.03 28.70 -5.06
N ASP A 328 6.58 29.63 -5.84
CA ASP A 328 7.91 29.51 -6.46
C ASP A 328 9.06 29.28 -5.46
N ASP A 329 8.95 29.82 -4.25
CA ASP A 329 9.93 29.69 -3.17
C ASP A 329 9.69 28.50 -2.24
N TRP A 330 8.55 27.82 -2.37
CA TRP A 330 8.19 26.71 -1.50
C TRP A 330 9.01 25.45 -1.81
N GLN A 331 9.45 24.77 -0.75
CA GLN A 331 10.15 23.48 -0.82
C GLN A 331 9.49 22.47 0.13
N PRO A 332 9.50 21.16 -0.20
CA PRO A 332 8.97 20.12 0.68
C PRO A 332 9.66 20.12 2.04
N SER A 333 8.86 19.96 3.11
CA SER A 333 9.35 19.93 4.50
C SER A 333 10.21 18.68 4.79
N VAL A 334 9.98 17.59 4.06
CA VAL A 334 10.66 16.31 4.26
C VAL A 334 11.81 16.15 3.25
N MET A 335 13.01 16.60 3.62
CA MET A 335 14.27 16.35 2.90
C MET A 335 14.87 14.96 3.24
N GLY A 336 14.03 13.93 3.36
CA GLY A 336 14.38 12.66 4.02
C GLY A 336 14.37 11.43 3.13
N TRP A 337 15.03 11.46 1.97
CA TRP A 337 15.40 10.24 1.25
C TRP A 337 16.84 10.41 0.77
N LYS A 338 17.79 10.09 1.66
CA LYS A 338 19.19 9.81 1.30
C LYS A 338 19.31 8.34 0.95
#